data_AF-A0A3M1SCZ5-F1
#
_entry.id   AF-A0A3M1SCZ5-F1
#
_cell.length_a   1.000
_cell.length_b   1.000
_cell.length_c   1.000
_cell.angle_alpha   90.00
_cell.angle_beta   90.00
_cell.angle_gamma   90.00
#
_symmetry.space_group_name_H-M   'P 1'
#
loop_
_entity.id
_entity.type
_entity.pdbx_description
1 polymer ?
#
loop_
_entity_poly.entity_id
_entity_poly.type
_entity_poly.pdbx_seq_one_letter_code
_entity_poly.pdbx_strand_id
1 'polypeptide(L)'
;FWLRLRTTTQEDPIDTTLDWVANPVRVVVPSAEPSAAGVWDDLMGFAFCERYADVLKQPPPAVAAVLDNWKKATYSADELDRLRDEFDEYGWRHDGDLPADHEARHYRGKTPLVSHFNNQYDAAYGFYLRYLLTGDVRFGEAAEVLIRHVADIDTYDTNEDRSSFCGGLFWMTDHYLSAHTATHRAFSKRNAKKRGYGGGPSCEHDYTTGAVFTEDGDDVVFRAAEWVMNMEDGAKTPFCLLDAGFTGLATATSSLDYHGPGRGAANSINTLINAWIIAQWHRDSYREHAERLIRRTIHPNADIDAWELLDAERRWSYVMYLNVIARYLYWKRRLHTKDDMYRYAAASLVHVGRWMLEHERPFLDRKSELAYPTEIWAAQDLRKANAMRAASLYCDADLCTRLRKRAAEIADRAWDDLFSFDTYKNVRTTAVVLVEGLRDALWRAVESDGPGPYLEDFGEFGSAPPMFVPQKTRVKRMLKTPAGWLRLAAALSRPRNVRRLVQLLRQWRN
;
A
#
# COMPACT_ATOMS: atom_id res chain seq x y z
N PHE A 1 21.23 -17.09 -1.70
CA PHE A 1 21.88 -16.63 -0.47
C PHE A 1 21.69 -17.69 0.60
N TRP A 2 22.54 -18.71 0.72
CA TRP A 2 22.33 -19.77 1.73
C TRP A 2 23.64 -20.40 2.17
N LEU A 3 24.05 -20.20 3.43
CA LEU A 3 24.91 -21.11 4.22
C LEU A 3 25.28 -20.52 5.59
N ARG A 4 24.72 -21.06 6.68
CA ARG A 4 25.50 -21.78 7.73
C ARG A 4 24.59 -22.43 8.78
N LEU A 5 24.93 -23.66 9.13
CA LEU A 5 24.34 -24.50 10.18
C LEU A 5 24.72 -23.99 11.58
N ARG A 6 23.77 -23.96 12.51
CA ARG A 6 24.04 -24.14 13.94
C ARG A 6 23.29 -25.38 14.43
N THR A 7 24.06 -26.44 14.66
CA THR A 7 23.67 -27.56 15.51
C THR A 7 23.87 -27.13 16.97
N THR A 8 22.81 -27.06 17.76
CA THR A 8 22.93 -27.04 19.22
C THR A 8 23.12 -28.48 19.70
N THR A 9 24.28 -28.74 20.31
CA THR A 9 24.60 -29.99 20.97
C THR A 9 23.88 -30.12 22.31
N GLN A 10 23.31 -31.33 22.51
CA GLN A 10 23.05 -32.04 23.76
C GLN A 10 22.26 -31.31 24.87
N GLU A 11 21.01 -31.75 25.07
CA GLU A 11 20.54 -32.32 26.34
C GLU A 11 19.20 -33.08 26.12
N ASP A 12 19.16 -34.32 26.63
CA ASP A 12 18.09 -35.33 26.75
C ASP A 12 17.17 -35.72 25.56
N PRO A 13 16.88 -37.04 25.37
CA PRO A 13 16.01 -37.55 24.32
C PRO A 13 14.55 -37.36 24.72
N ILE A 14 14.09 -36.11 24.71
CA ILE A 14 12.67 -35.85 24.46
C ILE A 14 12.41 -36.33 23.03
N ASP A 15 11.26 -36.94 22.78
CA ASP A 15 10.83 -37.45 21.48
C ASP A 15 10.76 -36.30 20.44
N THR A 16 11.93 -35.93 19.90
CA THR A 16 12.16 -34.87 18.92
C THR A 16 11.71 -35.27 17.52
N THR A 17 11.07 -36.44 17.36
CA THR A 17 10.72 -36.99 16.06
C THR A 17 9.69 -36.16 15.28
N LEU A 18 8.95 -35.25 15.95
CA LEU A 18 8.00 -34.33 15.31
C LEU A 18 8.18 -32.86 15.66
N ASP A 19 9.08 -32.49 16.58
CA ASP A 19 9.30 -31.07 16.92
C ASP A 19 9.75 -30.26 15.71
N TRP A 20 10.58 -30.86 14.84
CA TRP A 20 10.98 -30.27 13.57
C TRP A 20 9.81 -30.02 12.60
N VAL A 21 8.63 -30.62 12.81
CA VAL A 21 7.43 -30.38 11.98
C VAL A 21 6.76 -29.06 12.40
N ALA A 22 6.68 -28.80 13.70
CA ALA A 22 6.14 -27.54 14.25
C ALA A 22 7.17 -26.41 14.21
N ASN A 23 8.45 -26.76 14.39
CA ASN A 23 9.60 -25.86 14.43
C ASN A 23 10.63 -26.28 13.38
N PRO A 24 10.33 -26.16 12.08
CA PRO A 24 11.26 -26.57 11.03
C PRO A 24 12.58 -25.83 11.14
N VAL A 25 13.67 -26.54 10.87
CA VAL A 25 15.02 -25.96 10.86
C VAL A 25 15.05 -24.87 9.78
N ARG A 26 15.10 -23.61 10.23
CA ARG A 26 15.22 -22.44 9.38
C ARG A 26 16.66 -21.94 9.40
N VAL A 27 17.22 -21.71 8.21
CA VAL A 27 18.53 -21.05 8.07
C VAL A 27 18.28 -19.56 7.97
N VAL A 28 18.53 -18.87 9.08
CA VAL A 28 18.36 -17.42 9.16
C VAL A 28 19.70 -16.74 8.91
N VAL A 29 19.76 -15.79 7.97
CA VAL A 29 20.91 -14.89 7.86
C VAL A 29 20.89 -13.96 9.08
N PRO A 30 21.92 -13.98 9.96
CA PRO A 30 21.93 -13.12 11.13
C PRO A 30 21.73 -11.66 10.73
N SER A 31 21.00 -10.88 11.54
CA SER A 31 20.74 -9.44 11.35
C SER A 31 21.98 -8.54 11.40
N ALA A 32 23.18 -9.11 11.24
CA ALA A 32 24.45 -8.45 11.39
C ALA A 32 25.33 -8.75 10.17
N GLU A 33 24.97 -8.15 9.03
CA GLU A 33 25.78 -7.11 8.41
C GLU A 33 24.92 -6.35 7.38
N PRO A 34 24.82 -5.01 7.49
CA PRO A 34 24.30 -4.17 6.40
C PRO A 34 25.13 -4.20 5.11
N SER A 35 26.12 -5.09 4.98
CA SER A 35 26.95 -5.25 3.79
C SER A 35 26.17 -5.77 2.58
N ALA A 36 24.92 -6.23 2.76
CA ALA A 36 23.94 -6.24 1.69
C ALA A 36 23.21 -4.89 1.60
N ALA A 37 23.95 -3.82 1.28
CA ALA A 37 23.42 -2.45 1.11
C ALA A 37 22.16 -2.40 0.21
N GLY A 38 22.01 -3.37 -0.71
CA GLY A 38 20.84 -3.52 -1.57
C GLY A 38 19.53 -3.89 -0.87
N VAL A 39 19.53 -4.61 0.26
CA VAL A 39 18.26 -5.10 0.86
C VAL A 39 17.47 -3.97 1.51
N TRP A 40 18.12 -3.11 2.29
CA TRP A 40 17.48 -1.92 2.87
C TRP A 40 17.07 -0.90 1.80
N ASP A 41 17.86 -0.81 0.73
CA ASP A 41 17.57 -0.07 -0.49
C ASP A 41 16.25 -0.54 -1.12
N ASP A 42 16.11 -1.85 -1.31
CA ASP A 42 14.95 -2.48 -1.96
C ASP A 42 13.67 -2.38 -1.09
N LEU A 43 13.85 -2.47 0.24
CA LEU A 43 12.80 -2.36 1.25
C LEU A 43 12.27 -0.95 1.39
N MET A 44 13.13 0.01 1.70
CA MET A 44 12.68 1.35 2.06
C MET A 44 12.28 2.11 0.80
N GLY A 45 12.94 1.89 -0.33
CA GLY A 45 12.59 2.56 -1.59
C GLY A 45 12.78 4.08 -1.51
N PHE A 46 13.68 4.57 -0.67
CA PHE A 46 14.02 5.98 -0.53
C PHE A 46 15.54 6.11 -0.37
N ALA A 47 16.07 7.33 -0.50
CA ALA A 47 17.47 7.68 -0.74
C ALA A 47 18.53 7.26 0.31
N PHE A 48 18.56 6.00 0.71
CA PHE A 48 19.20 5.55 1.93
C PHE A 48 20.15 4.38 1.67
N CYS A 49 21.21 4.60 0.89
CA CYS A 49 22.04 3.48 0.41
C CYS A 49 22.97 2.86 1.45
N GLU A 50 23.89 3.58 2.10
CA GLU A 50 24.99 2.85 2.77
C GLU A 50 25.41 3.44 4.12
N ARG A 51 25.13 4.72 4.36
CA ARG A 51 25.60 5.44 5.55
C ARG A 51 24.78 5.16 6.82
N TYR A 52 23.54 4.69 6.67
CA TYR A 52 22.52 4.80 7.72
C TYR A 52 22.21 3.51 8.45
N ALA A 53 22.60 2.36 7.92
CA ALA A 53 22.55 1.14 8.71
C ALA A 53 23.49 1.23 9.93
N ASP A 54 24.61 1.96 9.79
CA ASP A 54 25.47 2.30 10.93
C ASP A 54 24.84 3.35 11.84
N VAL A 55 24.09 4.31 11.30
CA VAL A 55 23.27 5.23 12.11
C VAL A 55 22.22 4.47 12.91
N LEU A 56 21.56 3.46 12.36
CA LEU A 56 20.59 2.66 13.13
C LEU A 56 21.26 1.79 14.21
N LYS A 57 22.53 1.40 14.03
CA LYS A 57 23.31 0.70 15.08
C LYS A 57 23.72 1.63 16.22
N GLN A 58 24.09 2.88 15.90
CA GLN A 58 24.50 3.90 16.86
C GLN A 58 23.75 5.20 16.60
N PRO A 59 22.44 5.24 16.91
CA PRO A 59 21.60 6.37 16.55
C PRO A 59 21.99 7.62 17.33
N PRO A 60 22.14 8.79 16.66
CA PRO A 60 22.19 10.07 17.33
C PRO A 60 20.99 10.25 18.27
N PRO A 61 21.09 11.06 19.34
CA PRO A 61 20.03 11.18 20.34
C PRO A 61 18.63 11.49 19.77
N ALA A 62 18.55 12.36 18.75
CA ALA A 62 17.29 12.70 18.10
C ALA A 62 16.67 11.52 17.32
N VAL A 63 17.50 10.66 16.72
CA VAL A 63 17.05 9.44 16.03
C VAL A 63 16.69 8.36 17.05
N ALA A 64 17.48 8.22 18.12
CA ALA A 64 17.23 7.26 19.19
C ALA A 64 15.87 7.48 19.86
N ALA A 65 15.52 8.73 20.17
CA ALA A 65 14.23 9.09 20.75
C ALA A 65 13.04 8.67 19.85
N VAL A 66 13.16 8.86 18.54
CA VAL A 66 12.12 8.45 17.59
C VAL A 66 12.07 6.92 17.44
N LEU A 67 13.20 6.22 17.47
CA LEU A 67 13.23 4.76 17.49
C LEU A 67 12.60 4.18 18.76
N ASP A 68 12.74 4.86 19.90
CA ASP A 68 12.06 4.48 21.15
C ASP A 68 10.54 4.69 21.05
N ASN A 69 10.11 5.83 20.49
CA ASN A 69 8.70 6.06 20.16
C ASN A 69 8.15 4.98 19.23
N TRP A 70 8.89 4.66 18.16
CA TRP A 70 8.55 3.62 17.21
C TRP A 70 8.40 2.26 17.89
N LYS A 71 9.36 1.83 18.71
CA LYS A 71 9.27 0.58 19.49
C LYS A 71 8.07 0.58 20.43
N LYS A 72 7.80 1.70 21.10
CA LYS A 72 6.68 1.84 22.05
C LYS A 72 5.32 1.76 21.37
N ALA A 73 5.18 2.38 20.20
CA ALA A 73 3.91 2.46 19.46
C ALA A 73 3.57 1.20 18.64
N THR A 74 4.52 0.28 18.48
CA THR A 74 4.34 -1.00 17.76
C THR A 74 4.29 -2.18 18.74
N TYR A 75 3.67 -3.29 18.32
CA TYR A 75 3.74 -4.53 19.08
C TYR A 75 5.15 -5.13 19.12
N SER A 76 5.54 -5.69 20.27
CA SER A 76 6.60 -6.70 20.36
C SER A 76 6.09 -8.06 19.86
N ALA A 77 7.00 -9.01 19.59
CA ALA A 77 6.60 -10.36 19.21
C ALA A 77 5.75 -11.04 20.29
N ASP A 78 6.13 -10.92 21.58
CA ASP A 78 5.33 -11.46 22.70
C ASP A 78 3.95 -10.78 22.83
N GLU A 79 3.81 -9.53 22.39
CA GLU A 79 2.50 -8.87 22.34
C GLU A 79 1.67 -9.38 21.15
N LEU A 80 2.28 -9.67 20.00
CA LEU A 80 1.59 -10.27 18.85
C LEU A 80 1.09 -11.68 19.18
N ASP A 81 1.91 -12.50 19.82
CA ASP A 81 1.53 -13.86 20.23
C ASP A 81 0.35 -13.82 21.21
N ARG A 82 0.42 -12.94 22.23
CA ARG A 82 -0.68 -12.72 23.17
C ARG A 82 -1.94 -12.20 22.50
N LEU A 83 -1.80 -11.34 21.49
CA LEU A 83 -2.95 -10.82 20.75
C LEU A 83 -3.65 -11.94 19.96
N ARG A 84 -2.87 -12.82 19.34
CA ARG A 84 -3.38 -14.01 18.65
C ARG A 84 -4.14 -14.93 19.61
N ASP A 85 -3.59 -15.15 20.80
CA ASP A 85 -4.24 -15.92 21.88
C ASP A 85 -5.54 -15.27 22.37
N GLU A 86 -5.53 -13.96 22.61
CA GLU A 86 -6.69 -13.23 23.15
C GLU A 86 -7.87 -13.25 22.19
N PHE A 87 -7.60 -13.13 20.89
CA PHE A 87 -8.63 -13.09 19.85
C PHE A 87 -8.99 -14.47 19.29
N ASP A 88 -8.28 -15.53 19.70
CA ASP A 88 -8.41 -16.88 19.13
C ASP A 88 -8.26 -16.85 17.59
N GLU A 89 -7.25 -16.12 17.10
CA GLU A 89 -6.96 -15.97 15.66
C GLU A 89 -6.22 -17.22 15.14
N TYR A 90 -6.89 -18.36 15.29
CA TYR A 90 -6.43 -19.70 14.99
C TYR A 90 -7.43 -20.44 14.10
N GLY A 91 -6.94 -21.47 13.41
CA GLY A 91 -7.76 -22.39 12.63
C GLY A 91 -7.60 -22.22 11.13
N TRP A 92 -8.06 -23.21 10.36
CA TRP A 92 -7.69 -23.38 8.95
C TRP A 92 -7.82 -22.11 8.10
N ARG A 93 -8.86 -21.30 8.30
CA ARG A 93 -9.07 -20.07 7.51
C ARG A 93 -8.66 -18.80 8.23
N HIS A 94 -8.12 -18.85 9.44
CA HIS A 94 -7.80 -17.68 10.27
C HIS A 94 -6.30 -17.58 10.57
N ASP A 95 -5.64 -18.73 10.70
CA ASP A 95 -4.22 -18.82 10.99
C ASP A 95 -3.39 -17.96 10.03
N GLY A 96 -2.60 -17.03 10.59
CA GLY A 96 -1.74 -16.13 9.84
C GLY A 96 -2.25 -14.69 9.70
N ASP A 97 -3.56 -14.43 9.80
CA ASP A 97 -4.04 -13.05 9.80
C ASP A 97 -3.88 -12.40 11.19
N LEU A 98 -4.10 -11.09 11.24
CA LEU A 98 -4.16 -10.31 12.47
C LEU A 98 -5.63 -9.96 12.79
N PRO A 99 -6.01 -9.93 14.08
CA PRO A 99 -7.31 -9.43 14.45
C PRO A 99 -7.40 -7.92 14.17
N ALA A 100 -8.55 -7.46 13.68
CA ALA A 100 -8.83 -6.04 13.52
C ALA A 100 -9.34 -5.43 14.84
N ASP A 101 -8.52 -5.52 15.89
CA ASP A 101 -8.77 -5.09 17.27
C ASP A 101 -9.39 -3.67 17.43
N HIS A 102 -8.93 -2.72 16.63
CA HIS A 102 -9.41 -1.34 16.57
C HIS A 102 -10.89 -1.22 16.17
N GLU A 103 -11.46 -2.22 15.51
CA GLU A 103 -12.90 -2.28 15.20
C GLU A 103 -13.74 -2.55 16.46
N ALA A 104 -13.16 -3.04 17.56
CA ALA A 104 -13.90 -3.25 18.80
C ALA A 104 -14.34 -1.92 19.45
N ARG A 105 -13.65 -0.81 19.15
CA ARG A 105 -13.86 0.49 19.83
C ARG A 105 -15.27 1.06 19.68
N HIS A 106 -15.87 0.92 18.50
CA HIS A 106 -17.22 1.42 18.23
C HIS A 106 -18.24 0.30 18.02
N TYR A 107 -17.83 -0.96 18.25
CA TYR A 107 -18.72 -2.10 18.20
C TYR A 107 -19.74 -2.04 19.36
N ARG A 108 -21.02 -2.28 19.04
CA ARG A 108 -22.15 -2.21 20.00
C ARG A 108 -22.91 -3.54 20.11
N GLY A 109 -22.38 -4.62 19.54
CA GLY A 109 -23.02 -5.93 19.60
C GLY A 109 -22.84 -6.62 20.95
N LYS A 110 -23.58 -7.71 21.15
CA LYS A 110 -23.63 -8.44 22.43
C LYS A 110 -22.58 -9.56 22.55
N THR A 111 -22.03 -10.00 21.43
CA THR A 111 -21.00 -11.06 21.36
C THR A 111 -19.64 -10.44 21.11
N PRO A 112 -18.52 -11.10 21.46
CA PRO A 112 -17.19 -10.66 21.04
C PRO A 112 -17.14 -10.33 19.54
N LEU A 113 -16.38 -9.30 19.18
CA LEU A 113 -16.22 -8.90 17.80
C LEU A 113 -15.24 -9.85 17.11
N VAL A 114 -15.69 -10.46 16.01
CA VAL A 114 -14.83 -11.16 15.04
C VAL A 114 -14.65 -10.24 13.85
N SER A 115 -13.41 -9.79 13.61
CA SER A 115 -13.05 -8.88 12.52
C SER A 115 -11.59 -9.13 12.14
N HIS A 116 -11.31 -9.14 10.84
CA HIS A 116 -10.03 -9.58 10.29
C HIS A 116 -9.31 -8.42 9.60
N PHE A 117 -7.99 -8.34 9.77
CA PHE A 117 -7.21 -7.18 9.34
C PHE A 117 -6.79 -7.24 7.89
N ASN A 118 -6.61 -8.46 7.34
CA ASN A 118 -6.41 -8.70 5.91
C ASN A 118 -5.20 -7.92 5.36
N ASN A 119 -4.08 -7.97 6.08
CA ASN A 119 -2.81 -7.27 5.76
C ASN A 119 -2.96 -5.76 5.46
N GLN A 120 -3.96 -5.08 6.05
CA GLN A 120 -4.19 -3.66 5.78
C GLN A 120 -2.93 -2.81 6.04
N TYR A 121 -2.62 -1.90 5.12
CA TYR A 121 -1.41 -1.07 5.12
C TYR A 121 -0.09 -1.83 5.02
N ASP A 122 -0.12 -3.06 4.49
CA ASP A 122 1.06 -3.90 4.28
C ASP A 122 1.78 -4.20 5.61
N ALA A 123 1.04 -4.70 6.60
CA ALA A 123 1.59 -5.07 7.91
C ALA A 123 2.73 -6.09 7.78
N ALA A 124 2.66 -7.01 6.83
CA ALA A 124 3.74 -7.94 6.52
C ALA A 124 5.05 -7.21 6.18
N TYR A 125 5.00 -6.15 5.37
CA TYR A 125 6.17 -5.31 5.10
C TYR A 125 6.70 -4.65 6.38
N GLY A 126 5.81 -4.13 7.24
CA GLY A 126 6.18 -3.59 8.55
C GLY A 126 6.89 -4.62 9.45
N PHE A 127 6.41 -5.86 9.48
CA PHE A 127 7.04 -6.94 10.22
C PHE A 127 8.42 -7.30 9.67
N TYR A 128 8.60 -7.35 8.35
CA TYR A 128 9.93 -7.53 7.77
C TYR A 128 10.91 -6.40 8.15
N LEU A 129 10.47 -5.15 8.13
CA LEU A 129 11.28 -4.03 8.61
C LEU A 129 11.68 -4.20 10.08
N ARG A 130 10.74 -4.67 10.91
CA ARG A 130 11.01 -4.95 12.33
C ARG A 130 12.03 -6.06 12.49
N TYR A 131 11.83 -7.19 11.81
CA TYR A 131 12.74 -8.33 11.81
C TYR A 131 14.16 -7.91 11.42
N LEU A 132 14.32 -7.17 10.33
CA LEU A 132 15.64 -6.77 9.83
C LEU A 132 16.33 -5.78 10.77
N LEU A 133 15.58 -4.91 11.44
CA LEU A 133 16.14 -3.95 12.38
C LEU A 133 16.53 -4.58 13.72
N THR A 134 15.75 -5.52 14.23
CA THR A 134 15.96 -6.10 15.57
C THR A 134 16.66 -7.46 15.56
N GLY A 135 16.62 -8.17 14.45
CA GLY A 135 16.98 -9.59 14.36
C GLY A 135 16.01 -10.55 15.03
N ASP A 136 14.85 -10.09 15.51
CA ASP A 136 13.84 -10.95 16.11
C ASP A 136 13.07 -11.70 15.03
N VAL A 137 13.47 -12.95 14.80
CA VAL A 137 13.00 -13.83 13.71
C VAL A 137 11.49 -14.03 13.68
N ARG A 138 10.82 -13.90 14.84
CA ARG A 138 9.37 -14.08 14.97
C ARG A 138 8.58 -13.09 14.13
N PHE A 139 9.12 -11.89 13.88
CA PHE A 139 8.49 -10.94 12.96
C PHE A 139 8.61 -11.40 11.50
N GLY A 140 9.73 -12.00 11.11
CA GLY A 140 9.87 -12.57 9.76
C GLY A 140 8.91 -13.75 9.56
N GLU A 141 8.76 -14.59 10.58
CA GLU A 141 7.79 -15.69 10.60
C GLU A 141 6.34 -15.19 10.52
N ALA A 142 5.98 -14.19 11.33
CA ALA A 142 4.66 -13.57 11.29
C ALA A 142 4.36 -12.96 9.91
N ALA A 143 5.34 -12.32 9.27
CA ALA A 143 5.18 -11.78 7.92
C ALA A 143 4.96 -12.89 6.87
N GLU A 144 5.74 -13.97 6.93
CA GLU A 144 5.65 -15.10 6.01
C GLU A 144 4.28 -15.80 6.11
N VAL A 145 3.83 -16.08 7.33
CA VAL A 145 2.52 -16.72 7.56
C VAL A 145 1.38 -15.78 7.13
N LEU A 146 1.49 -14.48 7.40
CA LEU A 146 0.51 -13.48 6.94
C LEU A 146 0.41 -13.41 5.40
N ILE A 147 1.55 -13.44 4.68
CA ILE A 147 1.51 -13.43 3.21
C ILE A 147 0.92 -14.73 2.65
N ARG A 148 1.23 -15.89 3.23
CA ARG A 148 0.58 -17.15 2.85
C ARG A 148 -0.92 -17.10 3.07
N HIS A 149 -1.36 -16.59 4.22
CA HIS A 149 -2.77 -16.38 4.52
C HIS A 149 -3.45 -15.51 3.44
N VAL A 150 -2.87 -14.34 3.14
CA VAL A 150 -3.39 -13.42 2.13
C VAL A 150 -3.49 -14.08 0.76
N ALA A 151 -2.47 -14.84 0.36
CA ALA A 151 -2.40 -15.50 -0.93
C ALA A 151 -3.47 -16.59 -1.10
N ASP A 152 -3.73 -17.36 -0.04
CA ASP A 152 -4.59 -18.55 -0.10
C ASP A 152 -6.05 -18.28 0.33
N ILE A 153 -6.27 -17.37 1.28
CA ILE A 153 -7.57 -17.15 1.93
C ILE A 153 -8.24 -15.87 1.42
N ASP A 154 -7.48 -14.78 1.33
CA ASP A 154 -8.03 -13.43 1.10
C ASP A 154 -7.97 -13.00 -0.36
N THR A 155 -7.15 -13.67 -1.17
CA THR A 155 -7.05 -13.41 -2.61
C THR A 155 -8.09 -14.23 -3.37
N TYR A 156 -8.78 -13.60 -4.32
CA TYR A 156 -9.78 -14.28 -5.12
C TYR A 156 -9.15 -15.08 -6.26
N ASP A 157 -8.67 -16.29 -5.94
CA ASP A 157 -7.99 -17.17 -6.90
C ASP A 157 -8.96 -17.90 -7.84
N THR A 158 -9.37 -17.22 -8.90
CA THR A 158 -10.16 -17.80 -10.00
C THR A 158 -9.88 -17.09 -11.31
N ASN A 159 -10.14 -17.74 -12.43
CA ASN A 159 -10.16 -17.15 -13.77
C ASN A 159 -11.57 -17.19 -14.42
N GLU A 160 -12.58 -17.61 -13.65
CA GLU A 160 -13.94 -17.85 -14.14
C GLU A 160 -14.91 -16.66 -13.95
N ASP A 161 -14.44 -15.58 -13.33
CA ASP A 161 -15.20 -14.36 -13.04
C ASP A 161 -14.66 -13.15 -13.84
N ARG A 162 -15.11 -11.95 -13.51
CA ARG A 162 -14.70 -10.66 -14.06
C ARG A 162 -13.20 -10.49 -13.90
N SER A 163 -12.53 -9.99 -14.94
CA SER A 163 -11.09 -9.71 -14.89
C SER A 163 -10.69 -8.73 -13.78
N SER A 164 -11.62 -7.88 -13.33
CA SER A 164 -11.41 -6.97 -12.21
C SER A 164 -11.61 -7.60 -10.82
N PHE A 165 -11.97 -8.88 -10.75
CA PHE A 165 -12.12 -9.66 -9.52
C PHE A 165 -11.04 -10.75 -9.45
N CYS A 166 -10.85 -11.48 -10.54
CA CYS A 166 -9.90 -12.59 -10.66
C CYS A 166 -8.46 -12.19 -10.30
N GLY A 167 -7.95 -12.72 -9.18
CA GLY A 167 -6.59 -12.47 -8.68
C GLY A 167 -6.46 -11.25 -7.77
N GLY A 168 -7.56 -10.57 -7.43
CA GLY A 168 -7.54 -9.43 -6.52
C GLY A 168 -7.76 -9.85 -5.05
N LEU A 169 -7.09 -9.14 -4.14
CA LEU A 169 -7.27 -9.24 -2.70
C LEU A 169 -8.68 -8.74 -2.30
N PHE A 170 -9.43 -9.45 -1.45
CA PHE A 170 -10.71 -8.98 -0.91
C PHE A 170 -10.55 -7.77 0.01
N TRP A 171 -11.61 -6.96 0.10
CA TRP A 171 -11.69 -5.90 1.12
C TRP A 171 -11.75 -6.53 2.52
N MET A 172 -11.20 -5.82 3.52
CA MET A 172 -11.31 -6.20 4.93
C MET A 172 -12.78 -6.28 5.41
N THR A 173 -13.01 -6.84 6.59
CA THR A 173 -14.36 -6.95 7.15
C THR A 173 -15.01 -5.59 7.44
N ASP A 174 -16.33 -5.59 7.62
CA ASP A 174 -17.10 -4.37 7.87
C ASP A 174 -16.59 -3.59 9.09
N HIS A 175 -16.49 -2.26 8.96
CA HIS A 175 -16.13 -1.40 10.09
C HIS A 175 -17.17 -1.52 11.22
N TYR A 176 -16.69 -1.80 12.43
CA TYR A 176 -17.46 -1.89 13.67
C TYR A 176 -18.59 -2.93 13.66
N LEU A 177 -18.53 -3.92 12.77
CA LEU A 177 -19.50 -5.01 12.66
C LEU A 177 -18.78 -6.35 12.59
N SER A 178 -19.38 -7.39 13.15
CA SER A 178 -18.81 -8.73 13.06
C SER A 178 -18.83 -9.25 11.61
N ALA A 179 -17.79 -9.99 11.25
CA ALA A 179 -17.64 -10.67 9.97
C ALA A 179 -18.78 -11.66 9.66
N HIS A 180 -19.46 -12.18 10.70
CA HIS A 180 -20.52 -13.18 10.57
C HIS A 180 -20.14 -14.31 9.60
N THR A 181 -20.90 -14.52 8.53
CA THR A 181 -20.66 -15.59 7.54
C THR A 181 -19.72 -15.18 6.40
N ALA A 182 -19.21 -13.94 6.39
CA ALA A 182 -18.27 -13.50 5.35
C ALA A 182 -16.85 -14.05 5.59
N THR A 183 -16.53 -14.39 6.84
CA THR A 183 -15.16 -14.64 7.30
C THR A 183 -14.26 -13.49 6.81
N HIS A 184 -13.30 -13.75 5.94
CA HIS A 184 -12.37 -12.75 5.39
C HIS A 184 -12.85 -12.06 4.11
N ARG A 185 -14.01 -12.46 3.55
CA ARG A 185 -14.46 -11.98 2.23
C ARG A 185 -15.30 -10.71 2.33
N ALA A 186 -14.71 -9.65 2.86
CA ALA A 186 -15.31 -8.34 3.02
C ALA A 186 -16.60 -8.32 3.87
N PHE A 187 -17.72 -7.88 3.28
CA PHE A 187 -18.91 -7.49 4.03
C PHE A 187 -19.96 -8.61 4.09
N SER A 188 -20.50 -8.84 5.29
CA SER A 188 -21.50 -9.88 5.48
C SER A 188 -22.87 -9.46 4.95
N LYS A 189 -23.56 -10.37 4.26
CA LYS A 189 -24.98 -10.19 3.94
C LYS A 189 -25.84 -9.98 5.20
N ARG A 190 -25.43 -10.47 6.37
CA ARG A 190 -26.14 -10.22 7.63
C ARG A 190 -26.05 -8.76 8.10
N ASN A 191 -25.02 -8.04 7.68
CA ASN A 191 -24.85 -6.61 7.94
C ASN A 191 -25.62 -5.73 6.92
N ALA A 192 -26.18 -6.33 5.87
CA ALA A 192 -26.81 -5.60 4.79
C ALA A 192 -28.08 -4.85 5.22
N LYS A 193 -28.02 -3.51 5.21
CA LYS A 193 -29.19 -2.64 5.40
C LYS A 193 -29.92 -2.30 4.10
N LYS A 194 -29.31 -2.58 2.94
CA LYS A 194 -29.84 -2.26 1.60
C LYS A 194 -29.42 -3.30 0.56
N ARG A 195 -30.13 -3.38 -0.57
CA ARG A 195 -29.73 -4.19 -1.73
C ARG A 195 -28.40 -3.66 -2.29
N GLY A 196 -27.55 -4.57 -2.77
CA GLY A 196 -26.22 -4.21 -3.28
C GLY A 196 -25.19 -3.93 -2.18
N TYR A 197 -25.45 -4.37 -0.95
CA TYR A 197 -24.47 -4.39 0.13
C TYR A 197 -23.55 -5.60 -0.04
N GLY A 198 -22.26 -5.34 -0.12
CA GLY A 198 -21.22 -6.34 -0.34
C GLY A 198 -19.90 -5.64 -0.67
N GLY A 199 -18.81 -6.38 -0.50
CA GLY A 199 -17.50 -5.97 -0.96
C GLY A 199 -16.99 -6.91 -2.04
N GLY A 200 -15.76 -6.66 -2.48
CA GLY A 200 -15.05 -7.49 -3.44
C GLY A 200 -13.61 -7.01 -3.52
N PRO A 201 -12.82 -7.57 -4.43
CA PRO A 201 -11.49 -7.07 -4.66
C PRO A 201 -11.49 -5.60 -5.07
N SER A 202 -10.51 -4.84 -4.58
CA SER A 202 -10.40 -3.41 -4.88
C SER A 202 -8.95 -2.96 -4.92
N CYS A 203 -8.64 -2.09 -5.88
CA CYS A 203 -7.30 -1.52 -6.04
C CYS A 203 -6.86 -0.71 -4.81
N GLU A 204 -7.80 -0.28 -3.96
CA GLU A 204 -7.53 0.55 -2.79
C GLU A 204 -6.85 -0.20 -1.62
N HIS A 205 -6.55 -1.49 -1.76
CA HIS A 205 -5.88 -2.29 -0.72
C HIS A 205 -4.94 -3.37 -1.28
N ASP A 206 -4.41 -3.20 -2.48
CA ASP A 206 -3.43 -4.12 -3.07
C ASP A 206 -2.04 -3.97 -2.42
N TYR A 207 -1.77 -4.75 -1.36
CA TYR A 207 -0.55 -4.68 -0.55
C TYR A 207 0.41 -5.83 -0.90
N THR A 208 1.50 -5.49 -1.60
CA THR A 208 2.41 -6.48 -2.19
C THR A 208 3.86 -6.34 -1.75
N THR A 209 4.21 -5.31 -0.97
CA THR A 209 5.60 -5.04 -0.62
C THR A 209 6.12 -6.10 0.35
N GLY A 210 5.31 -6.54 1.32
CA GLY A 210 5.71 -7.60 2.24
C GLY A 210 5.99 -8.93 1.53
N ALA A 211 5.23 -9.23 0.48
CA ALA A 211 5.41 -10.45 -0.31
C ALA A 211 6.77 -10.51 -1.01
N VAL A 212 7.35 -9.38 -1.43
CA VAL A 212 8.70 -9.31 -2.06
C VAL A 212 9.77 -10.01 -1.22
N PHE A 213 9.59 -10.13 0.10
CA PHE A 213 10.58 -10.67 1.04
C PHE A 213 10.29 -12.10 1.49
N THR A 214 9.25 -12.73 0.95
CA THR A 214 8.86 -14.11 1.26
C THR A 214 9.36 -15.08 0.19
N GLU A 215 9.65 -16.33 0.57
CA GLU A 215 10.17 -17.36 -0.35
C GLU A 215 9.26 -17.61 -1.56
N ASP A 216 7.94 -17.60 -1.35
CA ASP A 216 6.91 -17.86 -2.37
C ASP A 216 6.21 -16.57 -2.86
N GLY A 217 6.75 -15.40 -2.51
CA GLY A 217 6.05 -14.13 -2.70
C GLY A 217 6.02 -13.61 -4.13
N ASP A 218 6.95 -14.07 -4.98
CA ASP A 218 7.02 -13.68 -6.38
C ASP A 218 5.68 -13.95 -7.10
N ASP A 219 5.08 -15.11 -6.87
CA ASP A 219 3.80 -15.50 -7.46
C ASP A 219 2.65 -14.60 -6.98
N VAL A 220 2.66 -14.22 -5.70
CA VAL A 220 1.67 -13.29 -5.12
C VAL A 220 1.77 -11.93 -5.81
N VAL A 221 2.99 -11.39 -5.93
CA VAL A 221 3.26 -10.09 -6.54
C VAL A 221 2.93 -10.10 -8.04
N PHE A 222 3.32 -11.14 -8.77
CA PHE A 222 3.00 -11.24 -10.20
C PHE A 222 1.50 -11.39 -10.45
N ARG A 223 0.78 -12.20 -9.66
CA ARG A 223 -0.67 -12.34 -9.77
C ARG A 223 -1.38 -11.01 -9.50
N ALA A 224 -0.96 -10.28 -8.48
CA ALA A 224 -1.50 -8.95 -8.18
C ALA A 224 -1.23 -7.94 -9.32
N ALA A 225 -0.01 -7.92 -9.88
CA ALA A 225 0.33 -7.06 -11.00
C ALA A 225 -0.45 -7.39 -12.29
N GLU A 226 -0.63 -8.68 -12.58
CA GLU A 226 -1.49 -9.12 -13.68
C GLU A 226 -2.94 -8.71 -13.44
N TRP A 227 -3.46 -8.85 -12.21
CA TRP A 227 -4.79 -8.37 -11.86
C TRP A 227 -4.93 -6.85 -12.08
N VAL A 228 -3.94 -6.05 -11.68
CA VAL A 228 -3.91 -4.60 -11.95
C VAL A 228 -4.02 -4.28 -13.44
N MET A 229 -3.25 -4.96 -14.29
CA MET A 229 -3.34 -4.78 -15.74
C MET A 229 -4.68 -5.28 -16.31
N ASN A 230 -5.20 -6.38 -15.78
CA ASN A 230 -6.44 -7.02 -16.23
C ASN A 230 -7.71 -6.25 -15.85
N MET A 231 -7.73 -5.58 -14.70
CA MET A 231 -8.82 -4.69 -14.33
C MET A 231 -8.83 -3.42 -15.18
N GLU A 232 -7.66 -2.98 -15.64
CA GLU A 232 -7.49 -1.78 -16.44
C GLU A 232 -7.80 -1.99 -17.94
N ASP A 233 -7.67 -3.23 -18.43
CA ASP A 233 -7.94 -3.62 -19.81
C ASP A 233 -9.44 -3.59 -20.14
N GLY A 234 -9.87 -2.51 -20.79
CA GLY A 234 -11.25 -2.32 -21.24
C GLY A 234 -11.73 -3.38 -22.23
N ALA A 235 -10.82 -4.06 -22.93
CA ALA A 235 -11.14 -5.15 -23.84
C ALA A 235 -11.66 -6.39 -23.10
N LYS A 236 -11.41 -6.52 -21.79
CA LYS A 236 -11.91 -7.60 -20.93
C LYS A 236 -13.28 -7.32 -20.32
N THR A 237 -13.95 -6.26 -20.76
CA THR A 237 -15.29 -5.88 -20.29
C THR A 237 -16.32 -6.04 -21.41
N PRO A 238 -17.61 -6.26 -21.10
CA PRO A 238 -18.69 -6.23 -22.09
C PRO A 238 -18.78 -4.91 -22.87
N PHE A 239 -18.21 -3.83 -22.34
CA PHE A 239 -18.17 -2.51 -22.99
C PHE A 239 -17.21 -2.44 -24.18
N CYS A 240 -16.33 -3.45 -24.36
CA CYS A 240 -15.33 -3.49 -25.43
C CYS A 240 -15.91 -3.38 -26.85
N LEU A 241 -17.20 -3.69 -27.03
CA LEU A 241 -17.89 -3.55 -28.32
C LEU A 241 -17.98 -2.10 -28.79
N LEU A 242 -18.05 -1.16 -27.85
CA LEU A 242 -18.15 0.27 -28.14
C LEU A 242 -16.83 0.98 -27.86
N ASP A 243 -16.16 0.61 -26.79
CA ASP A 243 -14.93 1.21 -26.33
C ASP A 243 -14.07 0.15 -25.65
N ALA A 244 -12.92 -0.20 -26.22
CA ALA A 244 -11.96 -1.14 -25.63
C ALA A 244 -10.85 -0.41 -24.84
N GLY A 245 -10.94 0.91 -24.71
CA GLY A 245 -9.98 1.72 -23.97
C GLY A 245 -10.08 1.49 -22.46
N PHE A 246 -9.04 1.92 -21.78
CA PHE A 246 -8.82 1.76 -20.35
C PHE A 246 -10.04 2.02 -19.47
N THR A 247 -10.23 1.15 -18.46
CA THR A 247 -11.40 1.16 -17.57
C THR A 247 -11.36 2.30 -16.56
N GLY A 248 -10.17 2.62 -16.02
CA GLY A 248 -9.98 3.50 -14.87
C GLY A 248 -9.91 2.78 -13.53
N LEU A 249 -10.22 1.48 -13.48
CA LEU A 249 -10.41 0.74 -12.22
C LEU A 249 -9.14 0.68 -11.37
N ALA A 250 -7.96 0.68 -11.98
CA ALA A 250 -6.67 0.65 -11.26
C ALA A 250 -6.27 1.98 -10.59
N THR A 251 -7.11 3.02 -10.72
CA THR A 251 -6.79 4.37 -10.20
C THR A 251 -7.96 5.01 -9.46
N ALA A 252 -9.12 4.32 -9.42
CA ALA A 252 -10.29 4.81 -8.73
C ALA A 252 -10.01 4.87 -7.21
N THR A 253 -10.30 6.00 -6.59
CA THR A 253 -10.20 6.14 -5.12
C THR A 253 -11.46 6.81 -4.61
N SER A 254 -12.08 6.22 -3.59
CA SER A 254 -13.33 6.64 -2.92
C SER A 254 -14.58 6.66 -3.82
N SER A 255 -14.42 6.84 -5.12
CA SER A 255 -15.45 6.80 -6.14
C SER A 255 -14.86 6.35 -7.48
N LEU A 256 -15.73 5.87 -8.37
CA LEU A 256 -15.32 5.43 -9.71
C LEU A 256 -14.93 6.57 -10.66
N ASP A 257 -15.22 7.83 -10.30
CA ASP A 257 -15.00 8.99 -11.17
C ASP A 257 -13.81 9.85 -10.73
N TYR A 258 -13.17 9.53 -9.59
CA TYR A 258 -11.95 10.21 -9.15
C TYR A 258 -10.71 9.38 -9.47
N HIS A 259 -9.82 9.97 -10.25
CA HIS A 259 -8.55 9.38 -10.70
C HIS A 259 -7.36 10.30 -10.41
N GLY A 260 -7.43 11.11 -9.36
CA GLY A 260 -6.29 11.88 -8.86
C GLY A 260 -5.43 11.07 -7.88
N PRO A 261 -4.55 11.73 -7.11
CA PRO A 261 -3.75 11.07 -6.08
C PRO A 261 -4.65 10.44 -5.00
N GLY A 262 -4.38 9.17 -4.66
CA GLY A 262 -5.17 8.39 -3.69
C GLY A 262 -4.74 6.91 -3.62
N ARG A 263 -5.24 6.16 -2.63
CA ARG A 263 -4.78 4.77 -2.37
C ARG A 263 -5.01 3.79 -3.51
N GLY A 264 -6.06 3.95 -4.32
CA GLY A 264 -6.30 3.05 -5.46
C GLY A 264 -5.17 3.12 -6.49
N ALA A 265 -4.76 4.34 -6.83
CA ALA A 265 -3.60 4.57 -7.68
C ALA A 265 -2.29 4.19 -6.96
N ALA A 266 -2.14 4.54 -5.68
CA ALA A 266 -0.93 4.28 -4.91
C ALA A 266 -0.60 2.77 -4.90
N ASN A 267 -1.55 1.94 -4.50
CA ASN A 267 -1.34 0.50 -4.38
C ASN A 267 -1.13 -0.15 -5.75
N SER A 268 -1.94 0.19 -6.76
CA SER A 268 -1.74 -0.35 -8.13
C SER A 268 -0.37 -0.02 -8.71
N ILE A 269 0.10 1.22 -8.54
CA ILE A 269 1.44 1.64 -8.98
C ILE A 269 2.51 0.90 -8.17
N ASN A 270 2.34 0.79 -6.85
CA ASN A 270 3.29 0.11 -5.97
C ASN A 270 3.43 -1.37 -6.33
N THR A 271 2.33 -2.06 -6.61
CA THR A 271 2.32 -3.46 -7.08
C THR A 271 3.05 -3.63 -8.40
N LEU A 272 2.82 -2.75 -9.38
CA LEU A 272 3.54 -2.79 -10.65
C LEU A 272 5.04 -2.52 -10.47
N ILE A 273 5.41 -1.63 -9.55
CA ILE A 273 6.82 -1.37 -9.19
C ILE A 273 7.44 -2.62 -8.54
N ASN A 274 6.75 -3.25 -7.57
CA ASN A 274 7.19 -4.50 -6.94
C ASN A 274 7.43 -5.60 -7.99
N ALA A 275 6.48 -5.83 -8.89
CA ALA A 275 6.62 -6.81 -9.96
C ALA A 275 7.77 -6.47 -10.93
N TRP A 276 7.99 -5.19 -11.24
CA TRP A 276 9.11 -4.76 -12.08
C TRP A 276 10.47 -5.03 -11.41
N ILE A 277 10.58 -4.82 -10.09
CA ILE A 277 11.79 -5.08 -9.30
C ILE A 277 12.07 -6.57 -9.22
N ILE A 278 11.08 -7.40 -8.85
CA ILE A 278 11.24 -8.86 -8.74
C ILE A 278 11.57 -9.47 -10.11
N ALA A 279 10.99 -8.94 -11.20
CA ALA A 279 11.35 -9.33 -12.56
C ALA A 279 12.74 -8.85 -13.00
N GLN A 280 13.56 -8.31 -12.08
CA GLN A 280 14.90 -7.78 -12.31
C GLN A 280 14.94 -6.79 -13.48
N TRP A 281 13.90 -5.96 -13.57
CA TRP A 281 13.74 -4.94 -14.59
C TRP A 281 13.66 -5.46 -16.04
N HIS A 282 13.51 -6.77 -16.26
CA HIS A 282 13.42 -7.37 -17.60
C HIS A 282 12.03 -7.28 -18.23
N ARG A 283 10.98 -7.06 -17.43
CA ARG A 283 9.60 -6.91 -17.91
C ARG A 283 9.16 -5.45 -17.89
N ASP A 284 9.52 -4.73 -18.94
CA ASP A 284 9.22 -3.30 -19.10
C ASP A 284 7.71 -2.98 -19.09
N SER A 285 6.85 -3.96 -19.40
CA SER A 285 5.39 -3.80 -19.33
C SER A 285 4.90 -3.32 -17.97
N TYR A 286 5.47 -3.84 -16.86
CA TYR A 286 5.07 -3.40 -15.52
C TYR A 286 5.44 -1.93 -15.27
N ARG A 287 6.65 -1.51 -15.66
CA ARG A 287 7.09 -0.11 -15.59
C ARG A 287 6.21 0.80 -16.45
N GLU A 288 5.97 0.42 -17.70
CA GLU A 288 5.14 1.20 -18.63
C GLU A 288 3.70 1.37 -18.13
N HIS A 289 3.12 0.33 -17.53
CA HIS A 289 1.82 0.43 -16.89
C HIS A 289 1.86 1.35 -15.67
N ALA A 290 2.87 1.23 -14.79
CA ALA A 290 3.01 2.13 -13.63
C ALA A 290 3.12 3.60 -14.08
N GLU A 291 3.97 3.90 -15.04
CA GLU A 291 4.18 5.24 -15.60
C GLU A 291 2.91 5.81 -16.26
N ARG A 292 2.11 4.96 -16.91
CA ARG A 292 0.79 5.34 -17.44
C ARG A 292 -0.19 5.72 -16.34
N LEU A 293 -0.21 4.97 -15.23
CA LEU A 293 -1.07 5.30 -14.08
C LEU A 293 -0.60 6.58 -13.38
N ILE A 294 0.72 6.80 -13.28
CA ILE A 294 1.29 8.06 -12.76
C ILE A 294 0.81 9.26 -13.60
N ARG A 295 0.99 9.21 -14.93
CA ARG A 295 0.54 10.30 -15.83
C ARG A 295 -0.95 10.58 -15.76
N ARG A 296 -1.77 9.59 -15.41
CA ARG A 296 -3.22 9.77 -15.22
C ARG A 296 -3.54 10.53 -13.94
N THR A 297 -2.77 10.30 -12.89
CA THR A 297 -3.16 10.60 -11.51
C THR A 297 -2.49 11.82 -10.91
N ILE A 298 -1.38 12.28 -11.49
CA ILE A 298 -0.69 13.51 -11.08
C ILE A 298 -0.07 14.20 -12.28
N HIS A 299 0.10 15.52 -12.21
CA HIS A 299 0.74 16.32 -13.24
C HIS A 299 1.51 17.51 -12.64
N PRO A 300 2.68 17.92 -13.20
CA PRO A 300 3.47 19.05 -12.68
C PRO A 300 2.74 20.39 -12.62
N ASN A 301 1.81 20.60 -13.56
CA ASN A 301 0.95 21.79 -13.65
C ASN A 301 -0.52 21.53 -13.27
N ALA A 302 -0.78 20.55 -12.40
CA ALA A 302 -2.15 20.26 -11.96
C ALA A 302 -2.73 21.40 -11.09
N ASP A 303 -4.04 21.64 -11.22
CA ASP A 303 -4.80 22.39 -10.23
C ASP A 303 -5.05 21.47 -9.02
N ILE A 304 -4.29 21.67 -7.95
CA ILE A 304 -4.33 20.82 -6.76
C ILE A 304 -5.60 21.09 -5.94
N ASP A 305 -6.09 22.32 -5.91
CA ASP A 305 -7.29 22.68 -5.15
C ASP A 305 -8.53 21.97 -5.70
N ALA A 306 -8.57 21.75 -7.02
CA ALA A 306 -9.63 20.98 -7.68
C ALA A 306 -9.71 19.49 -7.23
N TRP A 307 -8.68 18.96 -6.56
CA TRP A 307 -8.73 17.60 -6.01
C TRP A 307 -9.37 17.53 -4.61
N GLU A 308 -9.57 18.68 -3.96
CA GLU A 308 -10.14 18.80 -2.61
C GLU A 308 -9.35 17.98 -1.57
N LEU A 309 -8.02 17.99 -1.63
CA LEU A 309 -7.16 17.10 -0.82
C LEU A 309 -7.34 17.24 0.70
N LEU A 310 -7.89 18.35 1.18
CA LEU A 310 -8.20 18.58 2.59
C LEU A 310 -9.49 17.91 3.07
N ASP A 311 -10.32 17.32 2.18
CA ASP A 311 -11.40 16.41 2.57
C ASP A 311 -10.77 15.11 3.12
N ALA A 312 -10.50 15.10 4.43
CA ALA A 312 -9.80 14.00 5.08
C ALA A 312 -10.49 12.65 4.82
N GLU A 313 -11.81 12.56 4.91
CA GLU A 313 -12.54 11.29 4.74
C GLU A 313 -12.36 10.69 3.33
N ARG A 314 -12.36 11.53 2.30
CA ARG A 314 -12.28 11.05 0.91
C ARG A 314 -10.88 11.04 0.32
N ARG A 315 -9.99 11.90 0.84
CA ARG A 315 -8.71 12.22 0.19
C ARG A 315 -7.49 11.96 1.06
N TRP A 316 -7.62 11.59 2.34
CA TRP A 316 -6.45 11.37 3.22
C TRP A 316 -5.35 10.51 2.60
N SER A 317 -5.71 9.52 1.78
CA SER A 317 -4.76 8.58 1.18
C SER A 317 -3.87 9.15 0.08
N TYR A 318 -4.02 10.43 -0.29
CA TYR A 318 -3.13 11.06 -1.27
C TYR A 318 -1.66 11.07 -0.79
N VAL A 319 -1.40 11.11 0.51
CA VAL A 319 -0.03 11.03 1.06
C VAL A 319 0.57 9.63 0.91
N MET A 320 -0.25 8.57 0.89
CA MET A 320 0.23 7.23 0.52
C MET A 320 0.72 7.21 -0.93
N TYR A 321 -0.03 7.87 -1.83
CA TYR A 321 0.35 8.01 -3.22
C TYR A 321 1.69 8.74 -3.38
N LEU A 322 1.90 9.84 -2.67
CA LEU A 322 3.17 10.58 -2.74
C LEU A 322 4.37 9.74 -2.27
N ASN A 323 4.20 8.92 -1.23
CA ASN A 323 5.23 7.97 -0.80
C ASN A 323 5.56 6.95 -1.91
N VAL A 324 4.56 6.46 -2.65
CA VAL A 324 4.79 5.56 -3.80
C VAL A 324 5.50 6.28 -4.95
N ILE A 325 5.17 7.55 -5.23
CA ILE A 325 5.89 8.33 -6.26
C ILE A 325 7.36 8.52 -5.90
N ALA A 326 7.65 8.84 -4.65
CA ALA A 326 9.02 8.98 -4.23
C ALA A 326 9.77 7.63 -4.20
N ARG A 327 9.07 6.50 -3.99
CA ARG A 327 9.61 5.16 -4.23
C ARG A 327 9.93 4.89 -5.70
N TYR A 328 9.05 5.28 -6.62
CA TYR A 328 9.33 5.20 -8.06
C TYR A 328 10.58 6.02 -8.42
N LEU A 329 10.68 7.26 -7.95
CA LEU A 329 11.83 8.13 -8.21
C LEU A 329 13.13 7.57 -7.64
N TYR A 330 13.08 6.97 -6.43
CA TYR A 330 14.22 6.29 -5.85
C TYR A 330 14.77 5.20 -6.79
N TRP A 331 13.91 4.32 -7.27
CA TRP A 331 14.31 3.22 -8.16
C TRP A 331 14.85 3.71 -9.49
N LYS A 332 14.19 4.70 -10.10
CA LYS A 332 14.68 5.33 -11.33
C LYS A 332 16.08 5.91 -11.13
N ARG A 333 16.35 6.56 -9.99
CA ARG A 333 17.70 7.07 -9.65
C ARG A 333 18.70 5.94 -9.42
N ARG A 334 18.32 4.89 -8.69
CA ARG A 334 19.17 3.72 -8.38
C ARG A 334 19.63 2.98 -9.63
N LEU A 335 18.78 3.00 -10.66
CA LEU A 335 19.05 2.43 -11.99
C LEU A 335 19.63 3.44 -12.99
N HIS A 336 19.97 4.66 -12.53
CA HIS A 336 20.48 5.75 -13.37
C HIS A 336 19.56 6.14 -14.55
N THR A 337 18.25 5.92 -14.42
CA THR A 337 17.23 6.22 -15.43
C THR A 337 16.53 7.56 -15.14
N LYS A 338 17.25 8.68 -15.33
CA LYS A 338 16.71 10.03 -15.15
C LYS A 338 16.06 10.59 -16.43
N ASP A 339 15.07 9.88 -16.95
CA ASP A 339 14.35 10.23 -18.18
C ASP A 339 13.23 11.26 -17.97
N ASP A 340 12.45 11.55 -19.02
CA ASP A 340 11.32 12.49 -18.97
C ASP A 340 10.26 12.07 -17.94
N MET A 341 10.06 10.76 -17.73
CA MET A 341 9.14 10.27 -16.72
C MET A 341 9.64 10.51 -15.31
N TYR A 342 10.94 10.33 -15.07
CA TYR A 342 11.57 10.72 -13.80
C TYR A 342 11.41 12.22 -13.53
N ARG A 343 11.70 13.08 -14.53
CA ARG A 343 11.53 14.54 -14.40
C ARG A 343 10.07 14.92 -14.14
N TYR A 344 9.13 14.30 -14.87
CA TYR A 344 7.69 14.50 -14.70
C TYR A 344 7.21 14.16 -13.30
N ALA A 345 7.58 12.98 -12.78
CA ALA A 345 7.18 12.52 -11.46
C ALA A 345 7.81 13.38 -10.35
N ALA A 346 9.07 13.78 -10.49
CA ALA A 346 9.75 14.64 -9.54
C ALA A 346 9.13 16.05 -9.49
N ALA A 347 8.85 16.65 -10.66
CA ALA A 347 8.19 17.95 -10.75
C ALA A 347 6.78 17.91 -10.14
N SER A 348 6.03 16.83 -10.39
CA SER A 348 4.71 16.59 -9.81
C SER A 348 4.77 16.47 -8.28
N LEU A 349 5.74 15.73 -7.74
CA LEU A 349 5.94 15.58 -6.30
C LEU A 349 6.29 16.92 -5.63
N VAL A 350 7.16 17.72 -6.25
CA VAL A 350 7.51 19.05 -5.73
C VAL A 350 6.34 20.02 -5.79
N HIS A 351 5.54 19.99 -6.87
CA HIS A 351 4.34 20.81 -6.99
C HIS A 351 3.35 20.53 -5.84
N VAL A 352 3.07 19.26 -5.56
CA VAL A 352 2.23 18.89 -4.40
C VAL A 352 2.90 19.22 -3.08
N GLY A 353 4.22 19.03 -2.94
CA GLY A 353 4.97 19.40 -1.74
C GLY A 353 4.86 20.90 -1.42
N ARG A 354 4.94 21.78 -2.43
CA ARG A 354 4.72 23.23 -2.27
C ARG A 354 3.32 23.53 -1.75
N TRP A 355 2.31 22.89 -2.33
CA TRP A 355 0.93 23.05 -1.87
C TRP A 355 0.75 22.55 -0.43
N MET A 356 1.34 21.40 -0.06
CA MET A 356 1.29 20.87 1.31
C MET A 356 1.92 21.83 2.31
N LEU A 357 3.05 22.47 1.98
CA LEU A 357 3.73 23.43 2.84
C LEU A 357 2.79 24.56 3.30
N GLU A 358 1.87 24.98 2.44
CA GLU A 358 0.95 26.11 2.67
C GLU A 358 -0.40 25.67 3.28
N HIS A 359 -0.86 24.46 2.98
CA HIS A 359 -2.24 24.04 3.26
C HIS A 359 -2.37 22.92 4.31
N GLU A 360 -1.33 22.08 4.46
CA GLU A 360 -1.43 20.91 5.34
C GLU A 360 -1.25 21.23 6.83
N ARG A 361 -1.97 20.45 7.64
CA ARG A 361 -1.94 20.49 9.10
C ARG A 361 -2.29 19.11 9.66
N PRO A 362 -2.00 18.85 10.94
CA PRO A 362 -2.44 17.63 11.61
C PRO A 362 -3.93 17.36 11.43
N PHE A 363 -4.32 16.11 11.19
CA PHE A 363 -5.73 15.75 10.99
C PHE A 363 -6.58 16.05 12.24
N LEU A 364 -5.99 15.85 13.42
CA LEU A 364 -6.67 15.99 14.69
C LEU A 364 -6.89 17.45 15.12
N ASP A 365 -6.41 18.44 14.36
CA ASP A 365 -6.81 19.84 14.54
C ASP A 365 -8.27 20.08 14.13
N ARG A 366 -8.84 19.20 13.30
CA ARG A 366 -10.24 19.29 12.82
C ARG A 366 -11.03 18.02 13.10
N LYS A 367 -11.01 17.56 14.37
CA LYS A 367 -11.71 16.34 14.82
C LYS A 367 -13.19 16.30 14.41
N SER A 368 -13.87 17.44 14.35
CA SER A 368 -15.29 17.54 13.97
C SER A 368 -15.57 17.19 12.51
N GLU A 369 -14.56 17.19 11.64
CA GLU A 369 -14.68 16.80 10.23
C GLU A 369 -14.48 15.29 10.02
N LEU A 370 -13.99 14.58 11.03
CA LEU A 370 -13.70 13.16 10.97
C LEU A 370 -14.90 12.34 11.45
N ALA A 371 -15.25 11.30 10.71
CA ALA A 371 -16.27 10.34 11.12
C ALA A 371 -15.87 9.64 12.43
N TYR A 372 -14.58 9.28 12.55
CA TYR A 372 -14.00 8.65 13.73
C TYR A 372 -12.61 9.25 14.04
N PRO A 373 -12.49 10.18 14.99
CA PRO A 373 -11.20 10.80 15.35
C PRO A 373 -10.36 9.88 16.25
N THR A 374 -9.79 8.82 15.68
CA THR A 374 -8.95 7.83 16.36
C THR A 374 -7.45 8.06 16.14
N GLU A 375 -6.61 7.32 16.86
CA GLU A 375 -5.14 7.34 16.79
C GLU A 375 -4.57 7.11 15.38
N ILE A 376 -5.30 6.44 14.48
CA ILE A 376 -4.83 6.22 13.11
C ILE A 376 -4.55 7.53 12.40
N TRP A 377 -5.34 8.59 12.65
CA TRP A 377 -5.14 9.90 12.04
C TRP A 377 -3.80 10.52 12.42
N ALA A 378 -3.39 10.37 13.69
CA ALA A 378 -2.07 10.79 14.13
C ALA A 378 -0.97 9.98 13.42
N ALA A 379 -1.13 8.66 13.30
CA ALA A 379 -0.17 7.83 12.54
C ALA A 379 -0.14 8.18 11.04
N GLN A 380 -1.26 8.58 10.43
CA GLN A 380 -1.29 9.04 9.04
C GLN A 380 -0.56 10.37 8.84
N ASP A 381 -0.49 11.24 9.86
CA ASP A 381 0.26 12.50 9.75
C ASP A 381 1.78 12.27 9.57
N LEU A 382 2.32 11.13 10.02
CA LEU A 382 3.70 10.73 9.67
C LEU A 382 3.90 10.59 8.15
N ARG A 383 2.87 10.14 7.40
CA ARG A 383 2.93 10.08 5.93
C ARG A 383 3.03 11.47 5.30
N LYS A 384 2.34 12.48 5.86
CA LYS A 384 2.46 13.86 5.39
C LYS A 384 3.88 14.38 5.56
N ALA A 385 4.45 14.16 6.75
CA ALA A 385 5.83 14.54 7.02
C ALA A 385 6.80 13.85 6.03
N ASN A 386 6.70 12.54 5.87
CA ASN A 386 7.57 11.77 4.98
C ASN A 386 7.41 12.19 3.50
N ALA A 387 6.20 12.52 3.05
CA ALA A 387 5.96 13.02 1.69
C ALA A 387 6.62 14.40 1.44
N MET A 388 6.54 15.33 2.39
CA MET A 388 7.23 16.63 2.28
C MET A 388 8.75 16.48 2.27
N ARG A 389 9.29 15.56 3.08
CA ARG A 389 10.74 15.27 3.07
C ARG A 389 11.18 14.64 1.75
N ALA A 390 10.37 13.73 1.20
CA ALA A 390 10.62 13.17 -0.11
C ALA A 390 10.60 14.25 -1.21
N ALA A 391 9.65 15.19 -1.17
CA ALA A 391 9.63 16.33 -2.08
C ALA A 391 10.86 17.24 -1.92
N SER A 392 11.36 17.43 -0.69
CA SER A 392 12.54 18.26 -0.40
C SER A 392 13.82 17.82 -1.12
N LEU A 393 13.88 16.55 -1.55
CA LEU A 393 15.01 16.00 -2.28
C LEU A 393 15.17 16.55 -3.72
N TYR A 394 14.14 17.21 -4.26
CA TYR A 394 14.07 17.60 -5.66
C TYR A 394 13.86 19.11 -5.84
N CYS A 395 14.04 19.92 -4.80
CA CYS A 395 13.83 21.36 -4.87
C CYS A 395 15.08 22.17 -4.49
N ASP A 396 15.05 23.47 -4.79
CA ASP A 396 16.07 24.41 -4.36
C ASP A 396 16.24 24.43 -2.82
N ALA A 397 17.37 25.00 -2.37
CA ALA A 397 17.77 24.99 -0.98
C ALA A 397 16.75 25.67 -0.05
N ASP A 398 16.12 26.78 -0.46
CA ASP A 398 15.14 27.49 0.37
C ASP A 398 13.89 26.64 0.59
N LEU A 399 13.30 26.13 -0.50
CA LEU A 399 12.12 25.29 -0.40
C LEU A 399 12.42 23.98 0.33
N CYS A 400 13.61 23.42 0.15
CA CYS A 400 14.07 22.23 0.86
C CYS A 400 14.06 22.44 2.38
N THR A 401 14.66 23.54 2.85
CA THR A 401 14.67 23.90 4.28
C THR A 401 13.26 24.10 4.82
N ARG A 402 12.38 24.80 4.09
CA ARG A 402 10.99 25.03 4.54
C ARG A 402 10.18 23.74 4.62
N LEU A 403 10.29 22.86 3.62
CA LEU A 403 9.61 21.56 3.60
C LEU A 403 10.08 20.66 4.75
N ARG A 404 11.39 20.55 4.97
CA ARG A 404 11.95 19.73 6.06
C ARG A 404 11.53 20.25 7.43
N LYS A 405 11.58 21.57 7.63
CA LYS A 405 11.09 22.20 8.86
C LYS A 405 9.62 21.86 9.10
N ARG A 406 8.76 22.05 8.09
CA ARG A 406 7.32 21.76 8.21
C ARG A 406 7.06 20.27 8.45
N ALA A 407 7.82 19.40 7.81
CA ALA A 407 7.74 17.96 8.02
C ALA A 407 8.10 17.56 9.46
N ALA A 408 9.18 18.14 10.03
CA ALA A 408 9.55 17.91 11.42
C ALA A 408 8.43 18.35 12.39
N GLU A 409 7.85 19.54 12.19
CA GLU A 409 6.72 20.02 13.00
C GLU A 409 5.51 19.07 12.94
N ILE A 410 5.13 18.59 11.75
CA ILE A 410 4.01 17.65 11.60
C ILE A 410 4.36 16.29 12.23
N ALA A 411 5.59 15.79 12.06
CA ALA A 411 6.00 14.50 12.62
C ALA A 411 6.06 14.52 14.16
N ASP A 412 6.62 15.57 14.75
CA ASP A 412 6.64 15.74 16.21
C ASP A 412 5.21 15.78 16.75
N ARG A 413 4.33 16.55 16.09
CA ARG A 413 2.92 16.62 16.46
C ARG A 413 2.19 15.28 16.29
N ALA A 414 2.50 14.52 15.25
CA ALA A 414 1.94 13.19 15.02
C ALA A 414 2.29 12.22 16.17
N TRP A 415 3.53 12.24 16.66
CA TRP A 415 3.94 11.43 17.82
C TRP A 415 3.22 11.87 19.10
N ASP A 416 3.15 13.18 19.37
CA ASP A 416 2.46 13.72 20.54
C ASP A 416 0.96 13.36 20.53
N ASP A 417 0.29 13.58 19.40
CA ASP A 417 -1.12 13.27 19.25
C ASP A 417 -1.37 11.76 19.34
N LEU A 418 -0.49 10.93 18.77
CA LEU A 418 -0.60 9.47 18.87
C LEU A 418 -0.55 9.02 20.33
N PHE A 419 0.44 9.47 21.10
CA PHE A 419 0.59 9.10 22.51
C PHE A 419 -0.44 9.76 23.44
N SER A 420 -1.26 10.68 22.95
CA SER A 420 -2.39 11.24 23.70
C SER A 420 -3.57 10.27 23.83
N PHE A 421 -3.63 9.21 23.02
CA PHE A 421 -4.66 8.18 23.10
C PHE A 421 -4.22 7.04 24.02
N ASP A 422 -5.08 6.55 24.90
CA ASP A 422 -4.79 5.31 25.66
C ASP A 422 -4.67 4.08 24.74
N THR A 423 -5.31 4.14 23.56
CA THR A 423 -5.33 3.09 22.53
C THR A 423 -4.28 3.29 21.44
N TYR A 424 -3.21 4.05 21.72
CA TYR A 424 -2.15 4.37 20.75
C TYR A 424 -1.51 3.13 20.11
N LYS A 425 -1.57 1.98 20.78
CA LYS A 425 -1.09 0.69 20.27
C LYS A 425 -2.29 -0.20 19.95
N ASN A 426 -2.52 -0.41 18.65
CA ASN A 426 -3.45 -1.39 18.08
C ASN A 426 -2.90 -1.88 16.73
N VAL A 427 -3.50 -2.91 16.13
CA VAL A 427 -2.98 -3.52 14.88
C VAL A 427 -2.92 -2.52 13.73
N ARG A 428 -3.99 -1.74 13.53
CA ARG A 428 -4.06 -0.77 12.43
C ARG A 428 -2.99 0.32 12.55
N THR A 429 -2.80 0.83 13.75
CA THR A 429 -1.80 1.87 14.03
C THR A 429 -0.39 1.30 13.94
N THR A 430 -0.17 0.11 14.46
CA THR A 430 1.10 -0.63 14.36
C THR A 430 1.51 -0.81 12.90
N ALA A 431 0.61 -1.23 12.02
CA ALA A 431 0.89 -1.43 10.60
C ALA A 431 1.41 -0.15 9.92
N VAL A 432 0.83 1.01 10.22
CA VAL A 432 1.30 2.30 9.69
C VAL A 432 2.62 2.72 10.32
N VAL A 433 2.74 2.65 11.64
CA VAL A 433 3.91 3.14 12.39
C VAL A 433 5.15 2.29 12.11
N LEU A 434 5.01 0.98 11.93
CA LEU A 434 6.12 0.08 11.56
C LEU A 434 6.90 0.62 10.36
N VAL A 435 6.20 1.14 9.36
CA VAL A 435 6.78 1.70 8.15
C VAL A 435 7.10 3.19 8.31
N GLU A 436 6.09 4.00 8.63
CA GLU A 436 6.18 5.46 8.54
C GLU A 436 6.93 6.08 9.72
N GLY A 437 6.88 5.45 10.90
CA GLY A 437 7.67 5.86 12.05
C GLY A 437 9.16 5.53 11.88
N LEU A 438 9.48 4.37 11.27
CA LEU A 438 10.85 4.05 10.92
C LEU A 438 11.39 4.99 9.83
N ARG A 439 10.56 5.34 8.84
CA ARG A 439 10.90 6.38 7.84
C ARG A 439 11.17 7.72 8.50
N ASP A 440 10.37 8.15 9.48
CA ASP A 440 10.63 9.40 10.22
C ASP A 440 12.00 9.37 10.92
N ALA A 441 12.34 8.28 11.59
CA ALA A 441 13.65 8.11 12.24
C ALA A 441 14.81 8.21 11.24
N LEU A 442 14.68 7.52 10.09
CA LEU A 442 15.68 7.54 9.02
C LEU A 442 15.81 8.92 8.38
N TRP A 443 14.70 9.62 8.15
CA TRP A 443 14.73 10.97 7.62
C TRP A 443 15.47 11.95 8.54
N ARG A 444 15.23 11.87 9.85
CA ARG A 444 15.94 12.71 10.84
C ARG A 444 17.44 12.45 10.87
N ALA A 445 17.86 11.23 10.55
CA ALA A 445 19.28 10.92 10.36
C ALA A 445 19.88 11.59 9.11
N VAL A 446 19.08 11.86 8.07
CA VAL A 446 19.54 12.40 6.78
C VAL A 446 19.49 13.92 6.74
N GLU A 447 18.55 14.55 7.46
CA GLU A 447 18.41 16.01 7.49
C GLU A 447 19.65 16.73 8.05
N SER A 448 20.48 16.05 8.85
CA SER A 448 21.74 16.59 9.39
C SER A 448 22.92 16.59 8.41
N ASP A 449 22.89 15.78 7.35
CA ASP A 449 23.98 15.54 6.40
C ASP A 449 23.63 15.94 4.94
N GLY A 450 22.50 16.62 4.77
CA GLY A 450 21.61 16.50 3.61
C GLY A 450 22.22 16.56 2.20
N PRO A 451 21.87 15.60 1.31
CA PRO A 451 22.19 15.73 -0.12
C PRO A 451 21.45 16.94 -0.70
N GLY A 452 22.13 17.70 -1.57
CA GLY A 452 21.53 18.75 -2.39
C GLY A 452 20.45 18.21 -3.34
N PRO A 453 19.75 19.07 -4.10
CA PRO A 453 18.71 18.62 -5.01
C PRO A 453 19.20 17.53 -5.97
N TYR A 454 18.48 16.42 -6.08
CA TYR A 454 18.81 15.37 -7.05
C TYR A 454 18.48 15.75 -8.49
N LEU A 455 17.76 16.86 -8.67
CA LEU A 455 17.38 17.43 -9.96
C LEU A 455 17.23 18.95 -9.81
N GLU A 456 17.93 19.71 -10.65
CA GLU A 456 17.90 21.18 -10.66
C GLU A 456 17.01 21.73 -11.78
N ASP A 457 16.75 20.95 -12.84
CA ASP A 457 15.88 21.30 -13.96
C ASP A 457 14.86 20.20 -14.24
N PHE A 458 13.58 20.57 -14.20
CA PHE A 458 12.47 19.68 -14.50
C PHE A 458 12.12 19.62 -15.99
N GLY A 459 12.54 20.61 -16.77
CA GLY A 459 11.99 20.86 -18.11
C GLY A 459 10.57 21.43 -18.08
N GLU A 460 10.02 21.66 -19.28
CA GLU A 460 8.66 22.17 -19.44
C GLU A 460 7.67 21.03 -19.68
N PHE A 461 6.54 21.08 -18.96
CA PHE A 461 5.41 20.18 -19.16
C PHE A 461 4.21 20.98 -19.65
N GLY A 462 3.36 20.37 -20.48
CA GLY A 462 2.15 21.00 -21.00
C GLY A 462 1.10 21.29 -19.92
N SER A 463 -0.11 21.64 -20.34
CA SER A 463 -1.24 21.75 -19.41
C SER A 463 -1.63 20.38 -18.85
N ALA A 464 -2.02 20.33 -17.57
CA ALA A 464 -2.58 19.12 -16.99
C ALA A 464 -3.80 18.64 -17.80
N PRO A 465 -3.91 17.34 -18.12
CA PRO A 465 -5.09 16.81 -18.78
C PRO A 465 -6.30 16.90 -17.84
N PRO A 466 -7.54 16.93 -18.39
CA PRO A 466 -8.73 16.82 -17.56
C PRO A 466 -8.77 15.46 -16.85
N MET A 467 -9.54 15.39 -15.75
CA MET A 467 -9.78 14.15 -15.01
C MET A 467 -10.17 13.00 -15.94
N PHE A 468 -9.57 11.84 -15.72
CA PHE A 468 -9.84 10.65 -16.53
C PHE A 468 -11.32 10.29 -16.48
N VAL A 469 -11.90 9.96 -17.64
CA VAL A 469 -13.31 9.55 -17.73
C VAL A 469 -13.38 8.03 -17.87
N PRO A 470 -13.95 7.28 -16.91
CA PRO A 470 -14.05 5.82 -16.96
C PRO A 470 -14.70 5.29 -18.23
N GLN A 471 -14.28 4.10 -18.68
CA GLN A 471 -14.85 3.43 -19.86
C GLN A 471 -16.37 3.32 -19.77
N LYS A 472 -16.91 2.90 -18.62
CA LYS A 472 -18.36 2.80 -18.40
C LYS A 472 -19.08 4.13 -18.63
N THR A 473 -18.47 5.24 -18.21
CA THR A 473 -19.02 6.59 -18.40
C THR A 473 -18.95 7.01 -19.87
N ARG A 474 -17.84 6.74 -20.57
CA ARG A 474 -17.70 7.00 -22.02
C ARG A 474 -18.73 6.21 -22.83
N VAL A 475 -18.92 4.92 -22.54
CA VAL A 475 -19.89 4.05 -23.22
C VAL A 475 -21.33 4.51 -22.97
N LYS A 476 -21.67 4.89 -21.74
CA LYS A 476 -22.98 5.48 -21.43
C LYS A 476 -23.24 6.76 -22.24
N ARG A 477 -22.23 7.61 -22.45
CA ARG A 477 -22.36 8.82 -23.29
C ARG A 477 -22.59 8.45 -24.76
N MET A 478 -21.86 7.46 -25.30
CA MET A 478 -22.07 6.98 -26.67
C MET A 478 -23.52 6.50 -26.89
N LEU A 479 -24.06 5.70 -25.96
CA LEU A 479 -25.42 5.14 -26.04
C LEU A 479 -26.55 6.17 -25.90
N LYS A 480 -26.24 7.44 -25.59
CA LYS A 480 -27.21 8.54 -25.65
C LYS A 480 -27.38 9.12 -27.06
N THR A 481 -26.62 8.64 -28.05
CA THR A 481 -26.62 9.18 -29.41
C THR A 481 -27.05 8.12 -30.44
N PRO A 482 -27.72 8.48 -31.55
CA PRO A 482 -28.02 7.54 -32.64
C PRO A 482 -26.77 6.87 -33.22
N ALA A 483 -25.67 7.62 -33.35
CA ALA A 483 -24.40 7.09 -33.82
C ALA A 483 -23.83 5.98 -32.92
N GLY A 484 -23.97 6.11 -31.60
CA GLY A 484 -23.57 5.06 -30.66
C GLY A 484 -24.38 3.78 -30.81
N TRP A 485 -25.70 3.89 -31.04
CA TRP A 485 -26.55 2.73 -31.33
C TRP A 485 -26.20 2.05 -32.66
N LEU A 486 -25.93 2.82 -33.71
CA LEU A 486 -25.46 2.29 -35.00
C LEU A 486 -24.12 1.56 -34.83
N ARG A 487 -23.18 2.12 -34.06
CA ARG A 487 -21.89 1.48 -33.75
C ARG A 487 -22.09 0.16 -33.00
N LEU A 488 -23.00 0.11 -32.03
CA LEU A 488 -23.33 -1.12 -31.31
C LEU A 488 -23.94 -2.16 -32.26
N ALA A 489 -24.90 -1.78 -33.10
CA ALA A 489 -25.53 -2.67 -34.06
C ALA A 489 -24.51 -3.24 -35.06
N ALA A 490 -23.62 -2.39 -35.59
CA ALA A 490 -22.52 -2.81 -36.45
C ALA A 490 -21.49 -3.71 -35.73
N ALA A 491 -21.24 -3.48 -34.43
CA ALA A 491 -20.40 -4.37 -33.64
C ALA A 491 -21.06 -5.75 -33.44
N LEU A 492 -22.37 -5.78 -33.20
CA LEU A 492 -23.16 -7.00 -32.99
C LEU A 492 -23.46 -7.78 -34.28
N SER A 493 -23.40 -7.15 -35.45
CA SER A 493 -23.56 -7.86 -36.73
C SER A 493 -22.39 -8.81 -37.04
N ARG A 494 -21.28 -8.71 -36.30
CA ARG A 494 -20.11 -9.58 -36.43
C ARG A 494 -20.22 -10.78 -35.47
N PRO A 495 -20.34 -12.03 -35.96
CA PRO A 495 -20.51 -13.20 -35.09
C PRO A 495 -19.41 -13.40 -34.04
N ARG A 496 -18.16 -13.03 -34.36
CA ARG A 496 -17.02 -13.08 -33.41
C ARG A 496 -17.25 -12.19 -32.18
N ASN A 497 -17.80 -10.99 -32.39
CA ASN A 497 -18.08 -10.05 -31.30
C ASN A 497 -19.22 -10.54 -30.41
N VAL A 498 -20.26 -11.15 -31.00
CA VAL A 498 -21.36 -11.75 -30.23
C VAL A 498 -20.86 -12.89 -29.36
N ARG A 499 -20.03 -13.80 -29.91
CA ARG A 499 -19.43 -14.90 -29.13
C ARG A 499 -18.60 -14.37 -27.96
N ARG A 500 -17.75 -13.37 -28.20
CA ARG A 500 -16.95 -12.72 -27.16
C ARG A 500 -17.81 -12.06 -26.10
N LEU A 501 -18.86 -11.32 -26.50
CA LEU A 501 -19.79 -10.70 -25.56
C LEU A 501 -20.49 -11.75 -24.68
N VAL A 502 -20.96 -12.84 -25.26
CA VAL A 502 -21.60 -13.93 -24.49
C VAL A 502 -20.64 -14.53 -23.48
N GLN A 503 -19.37 -14.74 -23.84
CA GLN A 503 -18.35 -15.22 -22.90
C GLN A 503 -18.13 -14.23 -21.74
N LEU A 504 -17.96 -12.95 -22.06
CA LEU A 504 -17.78 -11.90 -21.04
C LEU A 504 -19.01 -11.76 -20.14
N LEU A 505 -20.22 -11.83 -20.70
CA LEU A 505 -21.46 -11.78 -19.91
C LEU A 505 -21.65 -13.02 -19.02
N ARG A 506 -21.13 -14.19 -19.42
CA ARG A 506 -21.12 -15.37 -18.57
C ARG A 506 -20.20 -15.17 -17.37
N GLN A 507 -18.99 -14.67 -17.60
CA GLN A 507 -18.06 -14.32 -16.51
C GLN A 507 -18.65 -13.26 -15.57
N TRP A 508 -19.35 -12.25 -16.11
CA TRP A 508 -19.94 -11.17 -15.30
C TRP A 508 -21.23 -11.55 -14.55
N ARG A 509 -21.82 -12.72 -14.82
CA ARG A 509 -23.03 -13.20 -14.15
C ARG A 509 -22.72 -13.82 -12.78
N ASN A 510 -21.54 -14.42 -12.66
CA ASN A 510 -20.97 -14.84 -11.38
C ASN A 510 -20.68 -13.58 -10.53
#